data_AF-A0A1F4QXT2-F1
#
_entry.id   AF-A0A1F4QXT2-F1
#
_cell.length_a   1.000
_cell.length_b   1.000
_cell.length_c   1.000
_cell.angle_alpha   90.00
_cell.angle_beta   90.00
_cell.angle_gamma   90.00
#
_symmetry.space_group_name_H-M   'P 1'
#
loop_
_entity.id
_entity.type
_entity.pdbx_description
1 polymer ?
#
loop_
_entity_poly.entity_id
_entity_poly.type
_entity_poly.pdbx_seq_one_letter_code
_entity_poly.pdbx_strand_id
1 'polypeptide(L)'
;MTISSEKTFVNDDVFEPVANLTSRREAREIALQGLYALELAENSIETVLDQLFEKIDAENEIDKFARDIIIKTFEFRHDLDDFIRQRAANWDFSRIAMVDKLVMRMAICEFLHFFDIPPKVSIDEAIELSKRFSTEQSGRFVNGILDAILLELKNDNRLVKFGRGLQEESLKK
;
A
#
# COMPACT_ATOMS: atom_id res chain seq x y z
N MET A 1 -37.99 -29.50 30.99
CA MET A 1 -39.09 -29.41 29.99
C MET A 1 -39.97 -28.25 30.44
N THR A 2 -40.18 -27.15 29.74
CA THR A 2 -39.78 -26.71 28.40
C THR A 2 -39.76 -25.18 28.43
N ILE A 3 -38.91 -24.62 27.58
CA ILE A 3 -38.37 -23.26 27.49
C ILE A 3 -39.44 -22.19 27.18
N SER A 4 -39.24 -21.00 27.77
CA SER A 4 -39.93 -19.73 27.52
C SER A 4 -39.88 -19.26 26.07
N SER A 5 -40.97 -18.66 25.62
CA SER A 5 -41.02 -17.79 24.44
C SER A 5 -40.35 -16.45 24.72
N GLU A 6 -39.34 -16.07 23.95
CA GLU A 6 -38.98 -14.66 23.78
C GLU A 6 -38.70 -14.33 22.32
N LYS A 7 -39.14 -13.12 21.97
CA LYS A 7 -39.27 -12.54 20.65
C LYS A 7 -37.91 -12.36 19.98
N THR A 8 -37.78 -12.83 18.75
CA THR A 8 -36.69 -12.45 17.85
C THR A 8 -36.91 -11.03 17.35
N PHE A 9 -36.12 -10.09 17.88
CA PHE A 9 -35.90 -8.80 17.26
C PHE A 9 -34.96 -8.99 16.08
N VAL A 10 -35.44 -8.60 14.90
CA VAL A 10 -34.62 -8.38 13.71
C VAL A 10 -33.75 -7.16 13.99
N ASN A 11 -32.44 -7.31 13.93
CA ASN A 11 -31.55 -6.16 13.73
C ASN A 11 -30.68 -6.45 12.51
N ASP A 12 -30.94 -5.67 11.47
CA ASP A 12 -30.12 -5.47 10.29
C ASP A 12 -28.77 -4.86 10.69
N ASP A 13 -27.78 -5.70 10.92
CA ASP A 13 -26.36 -5.31 10.91
C ASP A 13 -25.61 -6.35 10.07
N VAL A 14 -25.89 -6.33 8.76
CA VAL A 14 -25.04 -7.01 7.77
C VAL A 14 -23.75 -6.22 7.68
N PHE A 15 -22.78 -6.57 8.52
CA PHE A 15 -21.39 -6.18 8.33
C PHE A 15 -20.89 -6.86 7.05
N GLU A 16 -20.72 -6.11 5.97
CA GLU A 16 -19.85 -6.57 4.88
C GLU A 16 -18.41 -6.69 5.43
N PRO A 17 -17.69 -7.78 5.12
CA PRO A 17 -16.39 -8.04 5.72
C PRO A 17 -15.37 -7.06 5.12
N VAL A 18 -14.83 -6.17 5.96
CA VAL A 18 -13.59 -5.47 5.67
C VAL A 18 -12.54 -6.54 5.41
N ALA A 19 -12.10 -6.72 4.15
CA ALA A 19 -11.07 -7.67 3.78
C ALA A 19 -9.92 -7.61 4.80
N ASN A 20 -9.71 -8.75 5.47
CA ASN A 20 -8.95 -8.92 6.71
C ASN A 20 -7.55 -8.27 6.63
N LEU A 21 -7.11 -7.47 7.61
CA LEU A 21 -5.80 -6.78 7.60
C LEU A 21 -4.62 -7.70 7.26
N THR A 22 -4.68 -8.96 7.68
CA THR A 22 -3.69 -10.01 7.36
C THR A 22 -3.58 -10.26 5.85
N SER A 23 -4.70 -10.25 5.11
CA SER A 23 -4.72 -10.49 3.67
C SER A 23 -4.13 -9.32 2.88
N ARG A 24 -4.34 -8.09 3.35
CA ARG A 24 -3.73 -6.87 2.76
C ARG A 24 -2.22 -6.81 3.00
N ARG A 25 -1.73 -7.32 4.15
CA ARG A 25 -0.28 -7.43 4.40
C ARG A 25 0.37 -8.45 3.48
N GLU A 26 -0.21 -9.64 3.37
CA GLU A 26 0.26 -10.69 2.47
C GLU A 26 0.34 -10.21 1.01
N ALA A 27 -0.70 -9.52 0.53
CA ALA A 27 -0.71 -8.94 -0.81
C ALA A 27 0.44 -7.94 -1.05
N ARG A 28 0.82 -7.13 -0.04
CA ARG A 28 1.97 -6.21 -0.16
C ARG A 28 3.30 -6.96 -0.24
N GLU A 29 3.44 -8.07 0.46
CA GLU A 29 4.65 -8.91 0.37
C GLU A 29 4.79 -9.51 -1.03
N ILE A 30 3.70 -10.02 -1.60
CA ILE A 30 3.65 -10.50 -2.99
C ILE A 30 3.99 -9.35 -3.96
N ALA A 31 3.40 -8.18 -3.75
CA ALA A 31 3.67 -7.01 -4.59
C ALA A 31 5.14 -6.58 -4.55
N LEU A 32 5.77 -6.59 -3.37
CA LEU A 32 7.19 -6.30 -3.21
C LEU A 32 8.05 -7.31 -3.99
N GLN A 33 7.74 -8.61 -3.91
CA GLN A 33 8.45 -9.65 -4.66
C GLN A 33 8.34 -9.44 -6.17
N GLY A 34 7.15 -9.12 -6.68
CA GLY A 34 6.94 -8.85 -8.10
C GLY A 34 7.67 -7.61 -8.60
N LEU A 35 7.59 -6.52 -7.86
CA LEU A 35 8.33 -5.29 -8.18
C LEU A 35 9.84 -5.50 -8.12
N TYR A 36 10.33 -6.31 -7.17
CA TYR A 36 11.74 -6.66 -7.08
C TYR A 36 12.20 -7.50 -8.28
N ALA A 37 11.39 -8.46 -8.73
CA ALA A 37 11.66 -9.23 -9.94
C ALA A 37 11.72 -8.33 -11.19
N LEU A 38 10.87 -7.31 -11.29
CA LEU A 38 10.88 -6.33 -12.38
C LEU A 38 12.12 -5.42 -12.39
N GLU A 39 12.70 -5.14 -11.23
CA GLU A 39 13.94 -4.35 -11.13
C GLU A 39 15.19 -5.17 -11.45
N LEU A 40 15.17 -6.48 -11.14
CA LEU A 40 16.31 -7.37 -11.39
C LEU A 40 16.36 -7.93 -12.80
N ALA A 41 15.20 -8.26 -13.36
CA ALA A 41 15.11 -8.83 -14.69
C ALA A 41 14.62 -7.78 -15.67
N GLU A 42 15.18 -7.75 -16.88
CA GLU A 42 14.61 -7.02 -18.03
C GLU A 42 13.31 -7.70 -18.53
N ASN A 43 12.52 -8.25 -17.61
CA ASN A 43 11.25 -8.89 -17.88
C ASN A 43 10.18 -7.83 -18.06
N SER A 44 9.26 -8.10 -18.97
CA SER A 44 8.03 -7.32 -19.10
C SER A 44 7.17 -7.48 -17.85
N ILE A 45 6.35 -6.47 -17.53
CA ILE A 45 5.39 -6.55 -16.42
C ILE A 45 4.42 -7.71 -16.61
N GLU A 46 4.03 -7.97 -17.86
CA GLU A 46 3.15 -9.07 -18.25
C GLU A 46 3.75 -10.42 -17.83
N THR A 47 5.04 -10.64 -18.12
CA THR A 47 5.74 -11.88 -17.75
C THR A 47 5.76 -12.10 -16.24
N VAL A 48 6.03 -11.05 -15.46
CA VAL A 48 6.07 -11.16 -13.99
C VAL A 48 4.68 -11.43 -13.43
N LEU A 49 3.66 -10.74 -13.94
CA LEU A 49 2.28 -10.96 -13.51
C LEU A 49 1.80 -12.39 -13.87
N ASP A 50 2.13 -12.89 -15.05
CA ASP A 50 1.77 -14.25 -15.47
C ASP A 50 2.46 -15.31 -14.61
N GLN A 51 3.72 -15.09 -14.22
CA GLN A 51 4.46 -16.00 -13.34
C GLN A 51 3.93 -15.99 -11.90
N LEU A 52 3.56 -14.83 -11.38
CA LEU A 52 3.07 -14.71 -9.99
C LEU A 52 1.62 -15.19 -9.85
N PHE A 53 0.80 -15.00 -10.88
CA PHE A 53 -0.64 -15.24 -10.83
C PHE A 53 -1.11 -16.26 -11.88
N GLU A 54 -0.26 -17.25 -12.21
CA GLU A 54 -0.45 -18.26 -13.28
C GLU A 54 -1.83 -18.93 -13.29
N LYS A 55 -2.50 -18.98 -12.12
CA LYS A 55 -3.94 -19.26 -11.99
C LYS A 55 -4.61 -18.06 -11.34
N ILE A 56 -5.10 -17.12 -12.15
CA ILE A 56 -5.91 -16.01 -11.66
C ILE A 56 -7.19 -16.61 -11.08
N ASP A 57 -7.25 -16.75 -9.77
CA ASP A 57 -8.51 -16.88 -9.09
C ASP A 57 -9.10 -15.46 -8.99
N ALA A 58 -10.04 -15.17 -9.89
CA ALA A 58 -10.74 -13.88 -9.92
C ALA A 58 -11.59 -13.65 -8.66
N GLU A 59 -11.65 -14.59 -7.72
CA GLU A 59 -12.28 -14.44 -6.41
C GLU A 59 -11.25 -14.21 -5.30
N ASN A 60 -9.94 -14.38 -5.57
CA ASN A 60 -8.88 -14.15 -4.59
C ASN A 60 -8.55 -12.65 -4.46
N GLU A 61 -9.08 -12.03 -3.41
CA GLU A 61 -8.86 -10.62 -3.08
C GLU A 61 -7.38 -10.27 -2.77
N ILE A 62 -6.57 -11.24 -2.33
CA ILE A 62 -5.13 -11.03 -2.10
C ILE A 62 -4.43 -10.81 -3.44
N ASP A 63 -4.68 -11.68 -4.41
CA ASP A 63 -4.04 -11.63 -5.73
C ASP A 63 -4.45 -10.36 -6.48
N LYS A 64 -5.72 -9.98 -6.41
CA LYS A 64 -6.22 -8.73 -6.98
C LYS A 64 -5.47 -7.53 -6.41
N PHE A 65 -5.40 -7.44 -5.09
CA PHE A 65 -4.76 -6.29 -4.47
C PHE A 65 -3.25 -6.25 -4.72
N ALA A 66 -2.57 -7.39 -4.66
CA ALA A 66 -1.14 -7.48 -4.98
C ALA A 66 -0.88 -7.03 -6.42
N ARG A 67 -1.69 -7.52 -7.37
CA ARG A 67 -1.62 -7.14 -8.79
C ARG A 67 -1.83 -5.64 -8.98
N ASP A 68 -2.84 -5.06 -8.34
CA ASP A 68 -3.11 -3.62 -8.44
C ASP A 68 -1.94 -2.78 -7.93
N ILE A 69 -1.31 -3.17 -6.81
CA ILE A 69 -0.12 -2.48 -6.30
C ILE A 69 1.02 -2.57 -7.31
N ILE A 70 1.30 -3.78 -7.87
CA ILE A 70 2.39 -3.97 -8.85
C ILE A 70 2.16 -3.07 -10.06
N ILE A 71 0.97 -3.14 -10.67
CA ILE A 71 0.65 -2.40 -11.90
C ILE A 71 0.78 -0.91 -11.67
N LYS A 72 0.09 -0.36 -10.67
CA LYS A 72 0.10 1.09 -10.41
C LYS A 72 1.48 1.58 -10.01
N THR A 73 2.19 0.83 -9.15
CA THR A 73 3.53 1.24 -8.73
C THR A 73 4.51 1.23 -9.89
N PHE A 74 4.42 0.25 -10.80
CA PHE A 74 5.25 0.21 -12.00
C PHE A 74 4.89 1.32 -12.99
N GLU A 75 3.60 1.59 -13.20
CA GLU A 75 3.08 2.63 -14.09
C GLU A 75 3.61 4.02 -13.68
N PHE A 76 3.49 4.36 -12.39
CA PHE A 76 3.86 5.68 -11.85
C PHE A 76 5.30 5.76 -11.32
N ARG A 77 6.13 4.72 -11.48
CA ARG A 77 7.45 4.59 -10.81
C ARG A 77 8.36 5.83 -10.93
N HIS A 78 8.33 6.51 -12.07
CA HIS A 78 9.16 7.70 -12.30
C HIS A 78 8.68 8.90 -11.47
N ASP A 79 7.37 9.14 -11.42
CA ASP A 79 6.77 10.19 -10.59
C ASP A 79 6.98 9.89 -9.10
N LEU A 80 6.83 8.62 -8.71
CA LEU A 80 7.07 8.14 -7.34
C LEU A 80 8.54 8.36 -6.92
N ASP A 81 9.49 8.11 -7.82
CA ASP A 81 10.90 8.40 -7.57
C ASP A 81 11.17 9.88 -7.35
N ASP A 82 10.49 10.77 -8.07
CA ASP A 82 10.72 12.20 -7.95
C ASP A 82 10.30 12.74 -6.58
N PHE A 83 9.21 12.21 -5.99
CA PHE A 83 8.88 12.49 -4.59
C PHE A 83 9.99 12.05 -3.63
N ILE A 84 10.55 10.86 -3.84
CA ILE A 84 11.62 10.34 -2.98
C ILE A 84 12.87 11.20 -3.15
N ARG A 85 13.29 11.53 -4.38
CA ARG A 85 14.47 12.36 -4.68
C ARG A 85 14.39 13.73 -4.04
N GLN A 86 13.22 14.38 -4.10
CA GLN A 86 13.02 15.72 -3.53
C GLN A 86 13.23 15.72 -2.00
N ARG A 87 12.86 14.62 -1.31
CA ARG A 87 12.99 14.50 0.15
C ARG A 87 14.29 13.86 0.59
N ALA A 88 14.92 13.09 -0.29
CA ALA A 88 16.24 12.52 -0.12
C ALA A 88 17.36 13.44 -0.63
N ALA A 89 17.18 14.78 -0.68
CA ALA A 89 18.13 15.69 -1.33
C ALA A 89 19.59 15.62 -0.81
N ASN A 90 19.80 15.15 0.42
CA ASN A 90 21.13 14.92 1.00
C ASN A 90 21.67 13.49 0.78
N TRP A 91 20.90 12.64 0.10
CA TRP A 91 21.20 11.24 -0.16
C TRP A 91 21.22 11.01 -1.68
N ASP A 92 22.28 10.37 -2.14
CA ASP A 92 22.32 9.89 -3.50
C ASP A 92 21.25 8.80 -3.67
N PHE A 93 20.21 9.08 -4.47
CA PHE A 93 19.10 8.17 -4.72
C PHE A 93 19.56 6.79 -5.20
N SER A 94 20.69 6.73 -5.92
CA SER A 94 21.27 5.47 -6.39
C SER A 94 21.82 4.59 -5.26
N ARG A 95 22.13 5.18 -4.10
CA ARG A 95 22.64 4.47 -2.91
C ARG A 95 21.56 3.95 -1.99
N ILE A 96 20.30 4.35 -2.19
CA ILE A 96 19.18 3.80 -1.42
C ILE A 96 19.02 2.34 -1.82
N ALA A 97 18.92 1.45 -0.82
CA ALA A 97 18.70 0.03 -1.05
C ALA A 97 17.47 -0.19 -1.95
N MET A 98 17.56 -1.13 -2.87
CA MET A 98 16.49 -1.39 -3.84
C MET A 98 15.15 -1.68 -3.14
N VAL A 99 15.17 -2.51 -2.09
CA VAL A 99 13.98 -2.81 -1.28
C VAL A 99 13.38 -1.55 -0.66
N ASP A 100 14.20 -0.67 -0.08
CA ASP A 100 13.72 0.57 0.53
C ASP A 100 13.08 1.51 -0.50
N LYS A 101 13.65 1.59 -1.71
CA LYS A 101 13.04 2.33 -2.83
C LYS A 101 11.68 1.76 -3.21
N LEU A 102 11.58 0.44 -3.37
CA LEU A 102 10.33 -0.22 -3.74
C LEU A 102 9.25 -0.01 -2.69
N VAL A 103 9.59 -0.19 -1.42
CA VAL A 103 8.68 0.02 -0.29
C VAL A 103 8.19 1.46 -0.22
N MET A 104 9.07 2.45 -0.42
CA MET A 104 8.66 3.85 -0.48
C MET A 104 7.75 4.13 -1.67
N ARG A 105 8.08 3.60 -2.87
CA ARG A 105 7.23 3.74 -4.06
C ARG A 105 5.84 3.17 -3.81
N MET A 106 5.74 1.96 -3.25
CA MET A 106 4.45 1.34 -2.92
C MET A 106 3.63 2.21 -1.95
N ALA A 107 4.24 2.74 -0.89
CA ALA A 107 3.53 3.59 0.07
C ALA A 107 3.02 4.90 -0.57
N ILE A 108 3.85 5.56 -1.38
CA ILE A 108 3.46 6.78 -2.09
C ILE A 108 2.37 6.47 -3.13
N CYS A 109 2.47 5.32 -3.81
CA CYS A 109 1.45 4.83 -4.73
C CYS A 109 0.11 4.63 -4.00
N GLU A 110 0.13 4.02 -2.81
CA GLU A 110 -1.05 3.90 -1.95
C GLU A 110 -1.60 5.25 -1.52
N PHE A 111 -0.77 6.25 -1.22
CA PHE A 111 -1.25 7.61 -0.91
C PHE A 111 -2.06 8.20 -2.05
N LEU A 112 -1.62 8.04 -3.29
CA LEU A 112 -2.14 8.76 -4.45
C LEU A 112 -3.21 8.01 -5.23
N HIS A 113 -3.15 6.67 -5.25
CA HIS A 113 -3.94 5.85 -6.17
C HIS A 113 -4.85 4.82 -5.49
N PHE A 114 -4.83 4.73 -4.16
CA PHE A 114 -5.66 3.80 -3.37
C PHE A 114 -6.47 4.58 -2.34
N PHE A 115 -7.69 4.95 -2.70
CA PHE A 115 -8.48 5.91 -1.93
C PHE A 115 -9.03 5.32 -0.61
N ASP A 116 -9.16 4.00 -0.53
CA ASP A 116 -9.67 3.24 0.62
C ASP A 116 -8.62 2.98 1.71
N ILE A 117 -7.34 3.32 1.47
CA ILE A 117 -6.24 3.04 2.39
C ILE A 117 -5.79 4.33 3.11
N PRO A 118 -5.93 4.43 4.44
CA PRO A 118 -5.41 5.55 5.21
C PRO A 118 -3.88 5.67 5.04
N PRO A 119 -3.33 6.87 4.76
CA PRO A 119 -1.88 7.03 4.56
C PRO A 119 -1.03 6.51 5.73
N LYS A 120 -1.51 6.68 6.97
CA LYS A 120 -0.78 6.17 8.14
C LYS A 120 -0.62 4.65 8.13
N VAL A 121 -1.64 3.92 7.66
CA VAL A 121 -1.57 2.46 7.53
C VAL A 121 -0.51 2.08 6.48
N SER A 122 -0.49 2.76 5.34
CA SER A 122 0.54 2.53 4.31
C SER A 122 1.96 2.81 4.83
N ILE A 123 2.15 3.83 5.69
CA ILE A 123 3.43 4.11 6.35
C ILE A 123 3.82 2.97 7.30
N ASP A 124 2.90 2.57 8.19
CA ASP A 124 3.17 1.52 9.17
C ASP A 124 3.56 0.18 8.49
N GLU A 125 2.85 -0.19 7.41
CA GLU A 125 3.17 -1.40 6.63
C GLU A 125 4.49 -1.27 5.86
N ALA A 126 4.82 -0.08 5.32
CA ALA A 126 6.10 0.16 4.67
C ALA A 126 7.29 0.05 5.63
N ILE A 127 7.14 0.55 6.86
CA ILE A 127 8.17 0.41 7.91
C ILE A 127 8.38 -1.06 8.24
N GLU A 128 7.32 -1.84 8.35
CA GLU A 128 7.43 -3.27 8.66
C GLU A 128 8.10 -4.05 7.52
N LEU A 129 7.70 -3.80 6.27
CA LEU A 129 8.33 -4.41 5.10
C LEU A 129 9.81 -4.06 4.99
N SER A 130 10.19 -2.80 5.18
CA SER A 130 11.60 -2.40 5.13
C SER A 130 12.44 -3.04 6.24
N LYS A 131 11.93 -3.16 7.47
CA LYS A 131 12.63 -3.89 8.54
C LYS A 131 12.80 -5.38 8.21
N ARG A 132 11.78 -5.99 7.61
CA ARG A 132 11.74 -7.42 7.31
C ARG A 132 12.63 -7.81 6.13
N PHE A 133 12.63 -7.01 5.06
CA PHE A 133 13.28 -7.35 3.79
C PHE A 133 14.55 -6.53 3.49
N SER A 134 14.90 -5.56 4.34
CA SER A 134 16.09 -4.71 4.21
C SER A 134 16.89 -4.74 5.52
N THR A 135 16.96 -3.64 6.28
CA THR A 135 17.67 -3.57 7.57
C THR A 135 16.80 -2.95 8.66
N GLU A 136 17.15 -3.19 9.94
CA GLU A 136 16.46 -2.54 11.07
C GLU A 136 16.56 -1.00 10.99
N GLN A 137 17.69 -0.48 10.48
CA GLN A 137 17.90 0.96 10.30
C GLN A 137 17.04 1.54 9.17
N SER A 138 16.73 0.73 8.14
CA SER A 138 15.88 1.13 7.01
C SER A 138 14.51 1.58 7.45
N GLY A 139 13.91 0.95 8.46
CA GLY A 139 12.58 1.33 8.96
C GLY A 139 12.50 2.79 9.42
N ARG A 140 13.55 3.30 10.09
CA ARG A 140 13.59 4.72 10.52
C ARG A 140 13.76 5.67 9.34
N PHE A 141 14.60 5.29 8.38
CA PHE A 141 14.84 6.07 7.16
C PHE A 141 13.56 6.18 6.32
N VAL A 142 12.90 5.05 6.04
CA VAL A 142 11.64 4.98 5.30
C VAL A 142 10.55 5.80 5.98
N ASN A 143 10.39 5.69 7.31
CA ASN A 143 9.42 6.51 8.04
C ASN A 143 9.67 8.00 7.84
N GLY A 144 10.92 8.46 8.02
CA GLY A 144 11.26 9.88 7.91
C GLY A 144 10.98 10.46 6.51
N ILE A 145 11.26 9.70 5.45
CA ILE A 145 10.96 10.12 4.08
C ILE A 145 9.45 10.16 3.83
N LEU A 146 8.72 9.10 4.20
CA LEU A 146 7.29 9.01 3.95
C LEU A 146 6.47 10.03 4.74
N ASP A 147 6.84 10.32 5.99
CA ASP A 147 6.21 11.38 6.79
C ASP A 147 6.36 12.75 6.11
N ALA A 148 7.56 13.04 5.58
CA ALA A 148 7.84 14.30 4.90
C ALA A 148 7.05 14.44 3.59
N ILE A 149 6.96 13.36 2.80
CA ILE A 149 6.14 13.32 1.57
C ILE A 149 4.65 13.47 1.92
N LEU A 150 4.17 12.78 2.94
CA LEU A 150 2.77 12.86 3.35
C LEU A 150 2.37 14.28 3.74
N LEU A 151 3.24 15.00 4.48
CA LEU A 151 3.02 16.38 4.84
C LEU A 151 2.93 17.30 3.61
N GLU A 152 3.80 17.11 2.63
CA GLU A 152 3.77 17.86 1.37
C GLU A 152 2.48 17.60 0.58
N LEU A 153 2.12 16.34 0.40
CA LEU A 153 0.89 15.97 -0.32
C LEU A 153 -0.37 16.55 0.34
N LYS A 154 -0.37 16.67 1.67
CA LYS A 154 -1.44 17.37 2.42
C LYS A 154 -1.47 18.86 2.10
N ASN A 155 -0.31 19.54 2.17
CA ASN A 155 -0.21 20.97 1.90
C ASN A 155 -0.64 21.33 0.47
N ASP A 156 -0.31 20.46 -0.49
CA ASP A 156 -0.66 20.64 -1.90
C ASP A 156 -2.11 20.21 -2.23
N ASN A 157 -2.88 19.71 -1.25
CA ASN A 157 -4.22 19.14 -1.44
C ASN A 157 -4.28 18.03 -2.49
N ARG A 158 -3.24 17.18 -2.54
CA ARG A 158 -3.11 16.08 -3.52
C ARG A 158 -3.62 14.74 -3.01
N LEU A 159 -4.08 14.67 -1.77
CA LEU A 159 -4.64 13.45 -1.17
C LEU A 159 -6.16 13.42 -1.33
N VAL A 160 -6.65 12.35 -1.95
CA VAL A 160 -8.07 12.03 -2.00
C VAL A 160 -8.24 10.68 -1.29
N LYS A 161 -9.05 10.63 -0.23
CA LYS A 161 -9.23 9.43 0.60
C LYS A 161 -10.69 9.28 1.01
N PHE A 162 -11.21 8.05 0.96
CA PHE A 162 -12.60 7.72 1.28
C PHE A 162 -12.63 6.50 2.21
N GLY A 163 -13.52 6.50 3.21
CA GLY A 163 -13.67 5.38 4.15
C GLY A 163 -13.97 5.81 5.59
N ARG A 164 -14.30 4.86 6.47
CA ARG A 164 -14.65 5.12 7.88
C ARG A 164 -13.45 5.75 8.61
N GLY A 165 -13.62 6.97 9.13
CA GLY A 165 -12.56 7.73 9.79
C GLY A 165 -11.70 8.61 8.87
N LEU A 166 -12.02 8.68 7.57
CA LEU A 166 -11.33 9.51 6.56
C LEU A 166 -12.16 10.72 6.10
N GLN A 167 -13.14 11.18 6.90
CA GLN A 167 -13.99 12.31 6.52
C GLN A 167 -13.20 13.63 6.46
N GLU A 168 -13.05 14.12 5.22
CA GLU A 168 -13.07 15.52 4.79
C GLU A 168 -12.45 16.58 5.72
N GLU A 169 -11.13 16.77 5.63
CA GLU A 169 -10.52 18.09 5.95
C GLU A 169 -10.25 18.94 4.70
N SER A 170 -10.77 18.55 3.53
CA SER A 170 -10.47 19.22 2.26
C SER A 170 -11.38 20.41 1.92
N LEU A 171 -12.31 20.81 2.80
CA LEU A 171 -13.23 21.93 2.51
C LEU A 171 -13.48 22.83 3.72
N LYS A 172 -12.45 23.52 4.20
CA LYS A 172 -12.64 24.80 4.92
C LYS A 172 -11.62 25.82 4.40
N LYS A 173 -12.03 26.55 3.35
CA LYS A 173 -11.60 27.93 3.13
C LYS A 173 -12.54 28.86 3.89
#